data_AF-A0AAU9TJ18-F1
#
_entry.id   AF-A0AAU9TJ18-F1
#
_cell.length_a   1.000
_cell.length_b   1.000
_cell.length_c   1.000
_cell.angle_alpha   90.00
_cell.angle_beta   90.00
_cell.angle_gamma   90.00
#
_symmetry.space_group_name_H-M   'P 1'
#
loop_
_entity.id
_entity.type
_entity.pdbx_description
1 polymer ?
#
loop_
_entity_poly.entity_id
_entity_poly.type
_entity_poly.pdbx_seq_one_letter_code
_entity_poly.pdbx_strand_id
1 'polypeptide(L)'
;MVVVRLWILTPLPEAIPIYQLSWKFVQPTLIQLDHYILNHLKVKYFADVLEYVPSNRGKGMRLIYKGHTYWHMTSKTRWYCSKKAKGCTAKIQTAPDGKLVAVIESQHNHPPPTLYRTEDGKIYLV
;
A
#
# COMPACT_ATOMS: atom_id res chain seq x y z
N MET A 1 22.87 -58.48 -40.04
CA MET A 1 21.59 -58.83 -39.36
C MET A 1 21.93 -59.29 -37.95
N VAL A 2 21.11 -58.86 -36.99
CA VAL A 2 21.43 -58.68 -35.56
C VAL A 2 21.68 -59.99 -34.80
N VAL A 3 22.61 -59.91 -33.84
CA VAL A 3 23.17 -60.99 -33.02
C VAL A 3 22.64 -60.85 -31.57
N VAL A 4 22.19 -61.99 -31.00
CA VAL A 4 21.86 -62.41 -29.61
C VAL A 4 21.69 -61.37 -28.47
N ARG A 5 20.64 -61.39 -27.62
CA ARG A 5 20.05 -62.39 -26.69
C ARG A 5 20.64 -62.36 -25.25
N LEU A 6 19.88 -61.73 -24.35
CA LEU A 6 19.60 -61.97 -22.91
C LEU A 6 20.73 -62.06 -21.86
N TRP A 7 20.33 -61.90 -20.57
CA TRP A 7 21.02 -62.10 -19.26
C TRP A 7 21.46 -60.77 -18.59
N ILE A 8 21.22 -60.42 -17.30
CA ILE A 8 20.85 -61.10 -16.04
C ILE A 8 20.29 -60.06 -15.03
N LEU A 9 19.47 -60.53 -14.07
CA LEU A 9 18.91 -59.85 -12.88
C LEU A 9 19.96 -59.50 -11.80
N THR A 10 19.61 -58.55 -10.90
CA THR A 10 19.86 -58.47 -9.42
C THR A 10 20.29 -57.05 -8.97
N PRO A 11 20.20 -56.68 -7.67
CA PRO A 11 18.97 -56.30 -6.97
C PRO A 11 19.07 -54.91 -6.31
N LEU A 12 17.95 -54.41 -5.78
CA LEU A 12 17.85 -53.19 -4.96
C LEU A 12 18.54 -53.37 -3.59
N PRO A 13 19.14 -52.30 -3.04
CA PRO A 13 19.00 -52.01 -1.61
C PRO A 13 18.61 -50.54 -1.39
N GLU A 14 17.48 -50.27 -0.75
CA GLU A 14 17.32 -50.06 0.70
C GLU A 14 17.66 -48.63 1.17
N ALA A 15 16.71 -48.08 1.92
CA ALA A 15 16.62 -46.70 2.37
C ALA A 15 17.73 -46.30 3.36
N ILE A 16 18.06 -45.01 3.40
CA ILE A 16 18.85 -44.38 4.48
C ILE A 16 18.17 -43.06 4.91
N PRO A 17 18.18 -42.71 6.21
CA PRO A 17 17.01 -42.21 6.93
C PRO A 17 17.01 -40.71 7.21
N ILE A 18 15.80 -40.24 7.53
CA ILE A 18 15.49 -38.95 8.16
C ILE A 18 16.23 -38.81 9.49
N TYR A 19 17.37 -38.13 9.48
CA TYR A 19 18.01 -37.65 10.69
C TYR A 19 17.45 -36.29 11.09
N GLN A 20 16.89 -36.27 12.30
CA GLN A 20 16.60 -35.08 13.08
C GLN A 20 17.84 -34.17 13.14
N LEU A 21 17.71 -32.96 12.62
CA LEU A 21 18.55 -31.83 13.00
C LEU A 21 17.66 -30.81 13.70
N SER A 22 17.72 -30.87 15.03
CA SER A 22 17.64 -29.75 15.98
C SER A 22 17.04 -28.43 15.47
N TRP A 23 15.85 -28.07 15.98
CA TRP A 23 15.25 -26.73 15.85
C TRP A 23 15.90 -25.66 16.74
N LYS A 24 17.08 -25.92 17.30
CA LYS A 24 17.85 -24.92 18.04
C LYS A 24 18.89 -24.38 17.08
N PHE A 25 18.82 -23.08 16.79
CA PHE A 25 19.56 -22.33 15.76
C PHE A 25 18.88 -22.21 14.38
N VAL A 26 17.57 -21.91 14.35
CA VAL A 26 17.03 -21.08 13.25
C VAL A 26 17.20 -19.62 13.67
N GLN A 27 17.89 -18.91 12.79
CA GLN A 27 18.66 -17.71 13.07
C GLN A 27 17.80 -16.47 13.39
N PRO A 28 18.33 -15.50 14.16
CA PRO A 28 17.68 -14.20 14.47
C PRO A 28 17.41 -13.30 13.25
N THR A 29 17.60 -13.82 12.03
CA THR A 29 17.47 -13.11 10.75
C THR A 29 16.05 -13.12 10.20
N LEU A 30 15.21 -14.12 10.53
CA LEU A 30 13.81 -14.16 10.08
C LEU A 30 12.98 -13.01 10.65
N ILE A 31 13.13 -12.71 11.94
CA ILE A 31 12.43 -11.57 12.59
C ILE A 31 12.91 -10.23 12.01
N GLN A 32 14.19 -10.12 11.67
CA GLN A 32 14.76 -8.90 11.10
C GLN A 32 14.33 -8.68 9.64
N LEU A 33 14.17 -9.77 8.87
CA LEU A 33 13.60 -9.74 7.52
C LEU A 33 12.11 -9.41 7.56
N ASP A 34 11.34 -9.94 8.50
CA ASP A 34 9.92 -9.62 8.65
C ASP A 34 9.73 -8.14 9.03
N HIS A 35 10.50 -7.59 9.97
CA HIS A 35 10.45 -6.16 10.27
C HIS A 35 10.92 -5.28 9.11
N TYR A 36 11.96 -5.68 8.36
CA TYR A 36 12.43 -4.95 7.20
C TYR A 36 11.40 -4.96 6.07
N ILE A 37 10.82 -6.12 5.76
CA ILE A 37 9.80 -6.29 4.72
C ILE A 37 8.51 -5.58 5.12
N LEU A 38 8.06 -5.68 6.38
CA LEU A 38 6.89 -4.95 6.86
C LEU A 38 7.12 -3.43 6.85
N ASN A 39 8.31 -2.94 7.18
CA ASN A 39 8.62 -1.52 7.09
C ASN A 39 8.75 -1.06 5.63
N HIS A 40 9.43 -1.80 4.76
CA HIS A 40 9.54 -1.46 3.33
C HIS A 40 8.19 -1.57 2.61
N LEU A 41 7.34 -2.54 2.96
CA LEU A 41 5.98 -2.63 2.45
C LEU A 41 5.08 -1.53 3.04
N LYS A 42 5.20 -1.15 4.31
CA LYS A 42 4.49 0.03 4.86
C LYS A 42 4.91 1.33 4.17
N VAL A 43 6.19 1.48 3.85
CA VAL A 43 6.73 2.65 3.13
C VAL A 43 6.28 2.64 1.66
N LYS A 44 6.18 1.47 1.03
CA LYS A 44 5.76 1.32 -0.39
C LYS A 44 4.23 1.31 -0.57
N TYR A 45 3.50 0.84 0.43
CA TYR A 45 2.04 0.75 0.51
C TYR A 45 1.53 1.63 1.65
N PHE A 46 1.95 2.91 1.68
CA PHE A 46 1.15 3.92 2.35
C PHE A 46 -0.22 3.83 1.72
N ALA A 47 -1.15 3.19 2.42
CA ALA A 47 -2.46 2.91 1.88
C ALA A 47 -3.03 4.22 1.35
N ASP A 48 -3.63 4.16 0.16
CA ASP A 48 -4.30 5.26 -0.51
C ASP A 48 -5.56 5.64 0.30
N VAL A 49 -5.35 6.06 1.54
CA VAL A 49 -6.39 6.36 2.51
C VAL A 49 -6.96 7.72 2.18
N LEU A 50 -8.28 7.76 2.08
CA LEU A 50 -9.05 8.99 1.92
C LEU A 50 -9.57 9.38 3.30
N GLU A 51 -9.22 10.58 3.74
CA GLU A 51 -9.71 11.14 5.01
C GLU A 51 -10.58 12.36 4.74
N TYR A 52 -11.78 12.37 5.33
CA TYR A 52 -12.75 13.46 5.19
C TYR A 52 -12.72 14.35 6.43
N VAL A 53 -12.44 15.64 6.23
CA VAL A 53 -12.25 16.61 7.31
C VAL A 53 -13.21 17.79 7.14
N PRO A 54 -14.01 18.14 8.17
CA PRO A 54 -14.89 19.29 8.10
C PRO A 54 -14.08 20.58 7.92
N SER A 55 -14.63 21.53 7.15
CA SER A 55 -13.99 22.82 6.92
C SER A 55 -14.28 23.79 8.06
N ASN A 56 -13.25 24.44 8.59
CA ASN A 56 -13.43 25.49 9.61
C ASN A 56 -14.16 26.76 9.10
N ARG A 57 -14.35 26.90 7.79
CA ARG A 57 -14.97 28.09 7.16
C ARG A 57 -16.48 27.93 6.85
N GLY A 58 -17.13 26.86 7.30
CA GLY A 58 -18.57 26.64 7.10
C GLY A 58 -18.95 25.17 6.88
N LYS A 59 -20.14 24.89 6.32
CA LYS A 59 -20.71 23.54 6.11
C LYS A 59 -19.98 22.67 5.05
N GLY A 60 -18.74 23.00 4.69
CA GLY A 60 -17.98 22.31 3.66
C GLY A 60 -17.16 21.13 4.20
N MET A 61 -16.88 20.15 3.33
CA MET A 61 -15.98 19.03 3.62
C MET A 61 -14.72 19.14 2.76
N ARG A 62 -13.57 18.81 3.34
CA ARG A 62 -12.30 18.64 2.61
C ARG A 62 -11.94 17.17 2.58
N LEU A 63 -11.27 16.79 1.52
CA LEU A 63 -10.73 15.45 1.34
C LEU A 63 -9.21 15.52 1.42
N ILE A 64 -8.60 14.64 2.19
CA ILE A 64 -7.16 14.47 2.27
C ILE A 64 -6.81 13.16 1.58
N TYR A 65 -5.86 13.25 0.66
CA TYR A 65 -5.33 12.10 -0.07
C TYR A 65 -3.85 12.36 -0.35
N LYS A 66 -2.98 11.40 -0.01
CA LYS A 66 -1.51 11.52 -0.16
C LYS A 66 -0.94 12.83 0.40
N GLY A 67 -1.42 13.22 1.59
CA GLY A 67 -1.01 14.45 2.29
C GLY A 67 -1.53 15.75 1.67
N HIS A 68 -2.15 15.71 0.48
CA HIS A 68 -2.70 16.87 -0.18
C HIS A 68 -4.18 17.05 0.18
N THR A 69 -4.63 18.30 0.16
CA THR A 69 -6.03 18.62 0.46
C THR A 69 -6.78 19.00 -0.79
N TYR A 70 -8.00 18.52 -0.85
CA TYR A 70 -8.92 18.73 -1.95
C TYR A 70 -10.24 19.30 -1.45
N TRP A 71 -10.90 20.04 -2.32
CA TRP A 71 -12.22 20.60 -2.13
C TRP A 71 -13.09 20.25 -3.32
N HIS A 72 -14.39 20.26 -3.12
CA HIS A 72 -15.36 20.04 -4.18
C HIS A 72 -16.23 21.26 -4.34
N MET A 73 -16.81 21.42 -5.53
CA MET A 73 -17.81 22.46 -5.82
C MET A 73 -19.20 21.88 -5.55
N THR A 74 -20.10 21.93 -6.53
CA THR A 74 -21.47 21.40 -6.41
C THR A 74 -21.51 19.87 -6.31
N SER A 75 -20.64 19.16 -7.05
CA SER A 75 -20.59 17.70 -7.03
C SER A 75 -19.73 17.18 -5.89
N LYS A 76 -20.28 16.32 -5.03
CA LYS A 76 -19.54 15.68 -3.91
C LYS A 76 -18.60 14.55 -4.33
N THR A 77 -18.55 14.26 -5.64
CA THR A 77 -17.78 13.17 -6.22
C THR A 77 -16.54 13.63 -6.95
N ARG A 78 -16.44 14.90 -7.35
CA ARG A 78 -15.26 15.44 -8.03
C ARG A 78 -14.54 16.45 -7.16
N TRP A 79 -13.28 16.17 -6.92
CA TRP A 79 -12.45 16.90 -5.97
C TRP A 79 -11.26 17.52 -6.69
N TYR A 80 -10.97 18.77 -6.36
CA TYR A 80 -9.88 19.56 -6.91
C TYR A 80 -8.90 19.89 -5.82
N CYS A 81 -7.61 19.95 -6.14
CA CYS A 81 -6.63 20.40 -5.16
C CYS A 81 -6.97 21.80 -4.60
N SER A 82 -6.75 22.01 -3.31
CA SER A 82 -6.98 23.28 -2.63
C SER A 82 -6.16 24.44 -3.19
N LYS A 83 -5.05 24.16 -3.89
CA LYS A 83 -4.24 25.17 -4.58
C LYS A 83 -4.59 25.31 -6.07
N LYS A 84 -5.77 24.85 -6.50
CA LYS A 84 -6.24 25.06 -7.89
C LYS A 84 -6.22 26.53 -8.32
N ALA A 85 -6.60 27.44 -7.42
CA ALA A 85 -6.52 28.88 -7.68
C ALA A 85 -5.07 29.40 -7.88
N LYS A 86 -4.06 28.63 -7.46
CA LYS A 86 -2.63 28.89 -7.70
C LYS A 86 -2.06 28.05 -8.87
N GLY A 87 -2.93 27.50 -9.72
CA GLY A 87 -2.53 26.75 -10.92
C GLY A 87 -2.32 25.25 -10.74
N CYS A 88 -2.60 24.67 -9.56
CA CYS A 88 -2.52 23.21 -9.41
C CYS A 88 -3.65 22.51 -10.18
N THR A 89 -3.31 21.52 -11.00
CA THR A 89 -4.28 20.82 -11.85
C THR A 89 -4.76 19.49 -11.27
N ALA A 90 -4.16 19.02 -10.17
CA ALA A 90 -4.48 17.76 -9.52
C ALA A 90 -5.97 17.63 -9.14
N LYS A 91 -6.53 16.46 -9.47
CA LYS A 91 -7.96 16.13 -9.40
C LYS A 91 -8.15 14.67 -9.05
N ILE A 92 -9.15 14.39 -8.22
CA ILE A 92 -9.58 13.03 -7.88
C ILE A 92 -11.09 12.91 -7.99
N GLN A 93 -11.56 11.70 -8.21
CA GLN A 93 -12.96 11.35 -8.28
C GLN A 93 -13.26 10.25 -7.27
N THR A 94 -14.34 10.45 -6.51
CA THR A 94 -14.88 9.50 -5.55
C THR A 94 -16.25 9.01 -6.00
N ALA A 95 -16.62 7.84 -5.52
CA ALA A 95 -17.98 7.33 -5.63
C ALA A 95 -18.91 8.10 -4.66
N PRO A 96 -20.23 8.01 -4.84
CA PRO A 96 -21.20 8.59 -3.92
C PRO A 96 -21.05 8.09 -2.47
N ASP A 97 -20.51 6.89 -2.28
CA ASP A 97 -20.20 6.30 -0.97
C ASP A 97 -18.87 6.79 -0.34
N GLY A 98 -18.16 7.70 -1.03
CA GLY A 98 -16.91 8.28 -0.55
C GLY A 98 -15.65 7.46 -0.84
N LYS A 99 -15.75 6.35 -1.59
CA LYS A 99 -14.55 5.59 -1.99
C LYS A 99 -13.83 6.25 -3.15
N LEU A 100 -12.50 6.13 -3.21
CA LEU A 100 -11.72 6.58 -4.36
C LEU A 100 -12.11 5.75 -5.59
N VAL A 101 -12.51 6.43 -6.66
CA VAL A 101 -12.81 5.81 -7.95
C VAL A 101 -11.64 6.01 -8.90
N ALA A 102 -11.13 7.24 -8.98
CA ALA A 102 -10.03 7.55 -9.89
C ALA A 102 -9.20 8.73 -9.37
N VAL A 103 -7.90 8.68 -9.65
CA VAL A 103 -7.01 9.84 -9.60
C VAL A 103 -6.91 10.34 -11.04
N ILE A 104 -7.57 11.47 -11.33
CA ILE A 104 -7.62 12.03 -12.69
C ILE A 104 -6.28 12.67 -13.03
N GLU A 105 -5.75 13.47 -12.10
CA GLU A 105 -4.43 14.09 -12.21
C GLU A 105 -3.77 14.05 -10.83
N SER A 106 -2.61 13.39 -10.75
CA SER A 106 -1.87 13.18 -9.49
C SER A 106 -0.75 14.18 -9.26
N GLN A 107 -0.31 14.91 -10.29
CA GLN A 107 0.84 15.80 -10.18
C GLN A 107 0.46 17.12 -9.51
N HIS A 108 1.20 17.45 -8.45
CA HIS A 108 1.10 18.72 -7.75
C HIS A 108 2.30 19.60 -8.11
N ASN A 109 2.05 20.89 -8.31
CA ASN A 109 3.07 21.91 -8.54
C ASN A 109 3.45 22.66 -7.24
N HIS A 110 3.12 22.09 -6.09
CA HIS A 110 3.36 22.66 -4.77
C HIS A 110 3.55 21.53 -3.75
N PRO A 111 4.24 21.79 -2.63
CA PRO A 111 4.35 20.80 -1.56
C PRO A 111 3.00 20.60 -0.85
N PRO A 112 2.80 19.46 -0.18
CA PRO A 112 1.66 19.23 0.70
C PRO A 112 1.58 20.32 1.79
N PRO A 113 0.37 20.71 2.24
CA PRO A 113 0.20 21.55 3.41
C PRO A 113 0.57 20.79 4.70
N THR A 114 0.89 21.53 5.77
CA THR A 114 1.10 20.95 7.09
C THR A 114 -0.24 20.53 7.70
N LEU A 115 -0.33 19.26 8.11
CA LEU A 115 -1.49 18.67 8.78
C LEU A 115 -1.13 18.38 10.23
N TYR A 116 -1.94 18.84 11.17
CA TYR A 116 -1.83 18.51 12.59
C TYR A 116 -2.97 17.57 12.98
N ARG A 117 -2.63 16.36 13.47
CA ARG A 117 -3.60 15.36 13.94
C ARG A 117 -3.61 15.35 15.45
N THR A 118 -4.78 15.57 16.06
CA THR A 118 -4.95 15.46 17.51
C THR A 118 -5.11 14.00 17.93
N GLU A 119 -4.95 13.74 19.24
CA GLU A 119 -5.20 12.42 19.84
C GLU A 119 -6.65 11.94 19.59
N ASP A 120 -7.61 12.86 19.60
CA ASP A 120 -9.01 12.62 19.25
C ASP A 120 -9.24 12.26 17.75
N GLY A 121 -8.17 12.22 16.94
CA GLY A 121 -8.25 11.91 15.51
C GLY A 121 -8.73 13.05 14.63
N LYS A 122 -8.91 14.26 15.17
CA LYS A 122 -9.24 15.46 14.37
C LYS A 122 -8.01 15.96 13.64
N ILE A 123 -8.24 16.50 12.45
CA ILE A 123 -7.16 17.01 11.59
C ILE A 123 -7.36 18.51 11.39
N TYR A 124 -6.31 19.26 11.67
CA TYR A 124 -6.24 20.70 11.48
C TYR A 124 -5.23 21.03 10.38
N LEU A 125 -5.62 21.98 9.53
CA LEU A 125 -4.74 22.55 8.52
C LEU A 125 -4.07 23.77 9.13
N VAL A 126 -2.74 23.73 9.19
CA VAL A 126 -1.92 24.83 9.72
C VAL A 126 -1.53 25.78 8.61
#